data_AF-A0A1I5RYF0-F1
#
_entry.id   AF-A0A1I5RYF0-F1
#
_cell.length_a   1.000
_cell.length_b   1.000
_cell.length_c   1.000
_cell.angle_alpha   90.00
_cell.angle_beta   90.00
_cell.angle_gamma   90.00
#
_symmetry.space_group_name_H-M   'P 1'
#
loop_
_entity.id
_entity.type
_entity.pdbx_description
1 polymer ?
#
loop_
_entity_poly.entity_id
_entity_poly.type
_entity_poly.pdbx_seq_one_letter_code
_entity_poly.pdbx_strand_id
1 'polypeptide(L)'
;NRSGNRTLNRVLYTMAITQIRADTEGRAYYLRKRAEGKTGREALRCLKRRLSDLIYKTMHDDLAAAQQLQPASGQDGECGSGKRDTSSRPKPAARQVRSP
;
A
#
# COMPACT_ATOMS: atom_id res chain seq x y z
N ASN A 1 0.41 8.41 17.92
CA ASN A 1 -0.30 7.21 17.42
C ASN A 1 0.64 6.14 16.89
N ARG A 2 0.77 5.03 17.63
CA ARG A 2 1.51 3.80 17.21
C ARG A 2 0.59 2.79 16.51
N SER A 3 -0.68 3.12 16.32
CA SER A 3 -1.76 2.26 15.81
C SER A 3 -2.02 2.44 14.31
N GLY A 4 -1.00 2.77 13.51
CA GLY A 4 -1.08 2.70 12.04
C GLY A 4 -0.88 1.28 11.52
N ASN A 5 -0.85 1.11 10.19
CA ASN A 5 -0.61 -0.18 9.52
C ASN A 5 0.62 -0.90 10.11
N ARG A 6 0.38 -2.02 10.81
CA ARG A 6 1.42 -2.73 11.58
C ARG A 6 2.43 -3.40 10.68
N THR A 7 1.97 -3.96 9.56
CA THR A 7 2.82 -4.62 8.56
C THR A 7 3.81 -3.62 7.97
N LEU A 8 3.33 -2.47 7.50
CA LEU A 8 4.20 -1.43 6.95
C LEU A 8 5.22 -0.95 7.98
N ASN A 9 4.78 -0.70 9.22
CA ASN A 9 5.67 -0.26 10.28
C ASN A 9 6.76 -1.28 10.63
N ARG A 10 6.46 -2.58 10.52
CA ARG A 10 7.40 -3.69 10.72
C ARG A 10 8.39 -3.77 9.57
N VAL A 11 7.94 -3.71 8.32
CA VAL A 11 8.82 -3.72 7.14
C VAL A 11 9.79 -2.54 7.18
N LEU A 12 9.30 -1.32 7.42
CA LEU A 12 10.14 -0.12 7.56
C LEU A 12 11.17 -0.26 8.69
N TYR A 13 10.82 -0.95 9.78
CA TYR A 13 11.77 -1.21 10.85
C TYR A 13 12.85 -2.19 10.38
N THR A 14 12.46 -3.31 9.78
CA THR A 14 13.41 -4.32 9.27
C THR A 14 14.36 -3.70 8.25
N MET A 15 13.86 -2.98 7.26
CA MET A 15 14.68 -2.29 6.25
C MET A 15 15.69 -1.33 6.89
N ALA A 16 15.25 -0.51 7.86
CA ALA A 16 16.13 0.42 8.55
C ALA A 16 17.26 -0.31 9.31
N ILE A 17 16.95 -1.41 10.01
CA ILE A 17 17.96 -2.20 10.72
C ILE A 17 18.93 -2.86 9.73
N THR A 18 18.44 -3.40 8.62
CA THR A 18 19.30 -3.99 7.58
C THR A 18 20.26 -2.94 7.00
N GLN A 19 19.76 -1.72 6.69
CA GLN A 19 20.60 -0.64 6.19
C GLN A 19 21.66 -0.17 7.20
N ILE A 20 21.34 -0.13 8.49
CA ILE A 20 22.32 0.24 9.54
C ILE A 20 23.42 -0.82 9.68
N ARG A 21 23.06 -2.10 9.52
CA ARG A 21 24.01 -3.22 9.65
C ARG A 21 24.97 -3.32 8.45
N ALA A 22 24.49 -2.98 7.26
CA ALA A 22 25.30 -2.95 6.04
C ALA A 22 25.97 -1.57 5.82
N ASP A 23 26.99 -1.52 4.95
CA ASP A 23 27.60 -0.27 4.54
C ASP A 23 26.76 0.39 3.43
N THR A 24 25.74 1.14 3.85
CA THR A 24 24.78 1.79 2.94
C THR A 24 24.61 3.25 3.29
N GLU A 25 24.05 4.02 2.34
CA GLU A 25 23.62 5.41 2.54
C GLU A 25 22.70 5.59 3.77
N GLY A 26 21.91 4.56 4.12
CA GLY A 26 21.07 4.57 5.31
C GLY A 26 21.87 4.59 6.62
N ARG A 27 23.01 3.88 6.66
CA ARG A 27 23.95 3.89 7.79
C ARG A 27 24.63 5.25 7.91
N ALA A 28 25.15 5.80 6.81
CA ALA A 28 25.77 7.11 6.79
C ALA A 28 24.79 8.20 7.31
N TYR A 29 23.53 8.14 6.86
CA TYR A 29 22.49 9.04 7.34
C TYR A 29 22.19 8.88 8.84
N TYR A 30 22.09 7.64 9.33
CA TYR A 30 21.89 7.36 10.75
C TYR A 30 23.05 7.90 11.60
N LEU A 31 24.29 7.69 11.17
CA LEU A 31 25.48 8.19 11.85
C LEU A 31 25.54 9.72 11.85
N ARG A 32 25.21 10.38 10.75
CA ARG A 32 25.08 11.84 10.70
C ARG A 32 24.05 12.34 11.72
N LYS A 33 22.89 11.69 11.81
CA LYS A 33 21.87 12.04 12.83
C LYS A 33 22.34 11.78 14.26
N ARG A 34 23.16 10.77 14.50
CA ARG A 34 23.82 10.54 15.80
C ARG A 34 24.85 11.63 16.11
N ALA A 35 25.62 12.08 15.12
CA ALA A 35 26.59 13.16 15.26
C ALA A 35 25.91 14.52 15.52
N GLU A 36 24.71 14.75 15.00
CA GLU A 36 23.85 15.90 15.33
C GLU A 36 23.32 15.88 16.78
N GLY A 37 23.70 14.90 17.61
CA GLY A 37 23.29 14.79 19.01
C GLY A 37 21.97 14.06 19.23
N LYS A 38 21.35 13.50 18.18
CA LYS A 38 20.08 12.76 18.34
C LYS A 38 20.32 11.42 19.03
N THR A 39 19.35 11.02 19.85
CA THR A 39 19.35 9.67 20.42
C THR A 39 19.22 8.63 19.31
N GLY A 40 19.67 7.40 19.54
CA GLY A 40 19.54 6.31 18.56
C GLY A 40 18.09 6.08 18.12
N ARG A 41 17.11 6.26 19.01
CA ARG A 41 15.68 6.12 18.70
C ARG A 41 15.18 7.22 17.78
N GLU A 42 15.66 8.45 17.97
CA GLU A 42 15.31 9.59 17.12
C GLU A 42 15.98 9.49 15.75
N ALA A 43 17.27 9.15 15.72
CA ALA A 43 17.99 8.90 14.47
C ALA A 43 17.32 7.77 13.65
N LEU A 44 16.93 6.67 14.31
CA LEU A 44 16.19 5.58 13.68
C LEU A 44 14.82 6.04 13.17
N ARG A 45 14.09 6.87 13.94
CA ARG A 45 12.81 7.45 13.50
C ARG A 45 13.01 8.32 12.25
N CYS A 46 14.04 9.16 12.21
CA CYS A 46 14.38 9.96 11.04
C CYS A 46 14.69 9.09 9.82
N LEU A 47 15.44 7.99 10.01
CA LEU A 47 15.72 7.04 8.93
C LEU A 47 14.44 6.38 8.41
N LYS A 48 13.58 5.88 9.31
CA LYS A 48 12.29 5.28 8.92
C LYS A 48 11.39 6.25 8.17
N ARG A 49 11.37 7.54 8.56
CA ARG A 49 10.61 8.58 7.84
C ARG A 49 11.14 8.74 6.42
N ARG A 50 12.46 8.93 6.26
CA ARG A 50 13.10 9.05 4.94
C ARG A 50 12.79 7.85 4.04
N LEU A 51 12.83 6.63 4.58
CA LEU A 51 12.48 5.42 3.82
C LEU A 51 11.02 5.43 3.37
N SER A 52 10.10 5.83 4.25
CA SER A 52 8.69 5.96 3.88
C SER A 52 8.48 6.95 2.74
N ASP A 53 9.16 8.10 2.79
CA ASP A 53 9.04 9.15 1.78
C ASP A 53 9.61 8.69 0.43
N LEU A 54 10.75 8.00 0.45
CA LEU A 54 11.36 7.41 -0.75
C LEU A 54 10.46 6.34 -1.37
N ILE A 55 9.95 5.40 -0.57
CA ILE A 55 9.05 4.35 -1.06
C ILE A 55 7.79 4.96 -1.68
N TYR A 56 7.19 5.94 -1.00
CA TYR A 56 6.01 6.63 -1.52
C TYR A 56 6.31 7.33 -2.85
N LYS A 57 7.43 8.03 -2.95
CA LYS A 57 7.86 8.69 -4.17
C LYS A 57 8.07 7.68 -5.31
N THR A 58 8.82 6.60 -5.07
CA THR A 58 9.06 5.56 -6.07
C THR A 58 7.76 4.92 -6.54
N MET A 59 6.86 4.55 -5.62
CA MET A 59 5.55 3.98 -6.00
C MET A 59 4.72 4.97 -6.83
N HIS A 60 4.75 6.26 -6.50
CA HIS A 60 4.03 7.27 -7.25
C HIS A 60 4.63 7.49 -8.65
N ASP A 61 5.96 7.53 -8.74
CA ASP A 61 6.68 7.65 -10.01
C ASP A 61 6.42 6.43 -10.92
N ASP A 62 6.42 5.21 -10.35
CA ASP A 62 6.09 3.98 -11.05
C ASP A 62 4.64 3.97 -11.57
N LEU A 63 3.69 4.45 -10.75
CA LEU A 63 2.29 4.58 -11.16
C LEU A 63 2.12 5.60 -12.29
N ALA A 64 2.81 6.74 -12.22
CA ALA A 64 2.79 7.74 -13.28
C ALA A 64 3.39 7.17 -14.58
N ALA A 65 4.52 6.47 -14.50
CA ALA A 65 5.13 5.81 -15.65
C ALA A 65 4.21 4.76 -16.28
N ALA A 66 3.53 3.95 -15.46
CA ALA A 66 2.56 2.96 -15.93
C ALA A 66 1.36 3.58 -16.66
N GLN A 67 0.93 4.79 -16.26
CA GLN A 67 -0.13 5.52 -16.95
C GLN A 67 0.32 6.06 -18.32
N GLN A 68 1.58 6.49 -18.44
CA GLN A 68 2.14 6.97 -19.71
C GLN A 68 2.33 5.84 -20.73
N LEU A 69 2.55 4.60 -20.27
CA LEU A 69 2.72 3.44 -21.14
C LEU A 69 1.40 2.80 -21.58
N GLN A 70 0.24 3.36 -21.22
CA GLN A 70 -1.02 2.95 -21.84
C GLN A 70 -1.05 3.52 -23.26
N PRO A 71 -0.83 2.70 -24.32
CA PRO A 71 -1.18 3.17 -25.66
C PRO A 71 -2.66 3.52 -25.61
N ALA A 72 -3.05 4.64 -26.24
CA ALA A 72 -4.44 4.98 -26.44
C ALA A 72 -5.16 3.77 -27.05
N SER A 73 -5.82 2.98 -26.20
CA SER A 73 -6.73 1.94 -26.65
C SER A 73 -7.79 2.69 -27.45
N GLY A 74 -7.82 2.37 -28.74
CA GLY A 74 -8.65 2.98 -29.75
C GLY A 74 -10.06 3.20 -29.25
N GLN A 75 -10.56 4.40 -29.53
CA GLN A 75 -11.98 4.68 -29.53
C GLN A 75 -12.58 3.93 -30.72
N ASP A 76 -12.90 2.67 -30.53
CA ASP A 76 -13.69 1.90 -31.47
C ASP A 76 -15.14 2.02 -31.00
N GLY A 77 -15.87 2.97 -31.58
CA GLY A 77 -17.30 3.06 -31.38
C GLY A 77 -18.00 1.87 -32.05
N GLU A 78 -18.86 1.16 -31.31
CA GLU A 78 -20.15 0.66 -31.77
C GLU A 78 -20.96 0.18 -30.54
N CYS A 79 -22.01 0.89 -30.13
CA CYS A 79 -23.43 0.68 -30.43
C CYS A 79 -23.96 -0.76 -30.18
N GLY A 80 -24.81 -0.92 -29.15
CA GLY A 80 -25.47 -2.18 -28.85
C GLY A 80 -26.32 -2.13 -27.58
N SER A 81 -27.49 -1.50 -27.68
CA SER A 81 -28.57 -1.51 -26.68
C SER A 81 -28.92 -2.92 -26.21
N GLY A 82 -29.06 -3.09 -24.89
CA GLY A 82 -29.60 -4.31 -24.29
C GLY A 82 -30.01 -4.07 -22.85
N LYS A 83 -31.20 -3.49 -22.64
CA LYS A 83 -31.87 -3.44 -21.34
C LYS A 83 -31.93 -4.87 -20.76
N ARG A 84 -31.45 -5.07 -19.53
CA ARG A 84 -31.84 -6.25 -18.74
C ARG A 84 -32.76 -5.78 -17.63
N ASP A 85 -33.99 -6.23 -17.77
CA ASP A 85 -35.13 -5.87 -16.96
C ASP A 85 -34.97 -6.29 -15.49
N THR A 86 -35.50 -5.43 -14.65
CA THR A 86 -35.81 -5.66 -13.24
C THR A 86 -36.97 -6.65 -13.13
N SER A 87 -36.72 -7.83 -12.57
CA SER A 87 -37.68 -8.71 -11.87
C SER A 87 -36.89 -9.97 -11.49
N SER A 88 -37.08 -10.69 -10.41
CA SER A 88 -38.06 -10.70 -9.34
C SER A 88 -37.47 -11.63 -8.27
N ARG A 89 -37.65 -11.27 -7.00
CA ARG A 89 -37.34 -12.16 -5.87
C ARG A 89 -38.61 -12.99 -5.59
N PRO A 90 -38.48 -14.27 -5.25
CA PRO A 90 -39.17 -14.69 -4.03
C PRO A 90 -38.34 -15.62 -3.14
N LYS A 91 -38.62 -15.51 -1.84
CA LYS A 91 -38.17 -16.43 -0.79
C LYS A 91 -38.95 -17.75 -0.89
N PRO A 92 -38.37 -18.91 -0.56
CA PRO A 92 -39.17 -20.05 -0.13
C PRO A 92 -39.29 -20.11 1.40
N ALA A 93 -40.50 -20.46 1.82
CA ALA A 93 -40.99 -20.53 3.19
C ALA A 93 -40.59 -21.84 3.90
N ALA A 94 -40.77 -21.82 5.22
CA ALA A 94 -40.62 -22.90 6.16
C ALA A 94 -41.31 -24.21 5.73
N ARG A 95 -40.65 -25.34 5.99
CA ARG A 95 -41.26 -26.67 5.98
C ARG A 95 -41.26 -27.24 7.39
N GLN A 96 -42.42 -27.17 8.05
CA GLN A 96 -42.76 -28.07 9.14
C GLN A 96 -42.97 -29.47 8.57
N VAL A 97 -42.46 -30.49 9.25
CA VAL A 97 -42.94 -31.87 9.09
C VAL A 97 -43.29 -32.39 10.47
N ARG A 98 -44.54 -32.84 10.56
CA ARG A 98 -45.22 -33.47 11.69
C ARG A 98 -44.55 -34.77 12.13
N SER A 99 -44.60 -35.00 13.45
CA SER A 99 -45.04 -36.18 14.22
C SER A 99 -45.14 -37.55 13.53
N PRO A 100 -44.96 -38.63 14.31
CA PRO A 100 -46.04 -39.15 15.15
C PRO A 100 -45.97 -38.73 16.63
#